data_AF-A0A1H9U235-F1
#
_entry.id   AF-A0A1H9U235-F1
#
_cell.length_a   1.000
_cell.length_b   1.000
_cell.length_c   1.000
_cell.angle_alpha   90.00
_cell.angle_beta   90.00
_cell.angle_gamma   90.00
#
_symmetry.space_group_name_H-M   'P 1'
#
loop_
_entity.id
_entity.type
_entity.pdbx_description
1 polymer ?
#
loop_
_entity_poly.entity_id
_entity_poly.type
_entity_poly.pdbx_seq_one_letter_code
_entity_poly.pdbx_strand_id
1 'polypeptide(L)'
;MTADSGHAGSVEEPIGHPTGGLPTPLAETLRYGPFHRALRESIAHRGLSLARLRAHLEQLGVQVGQSTLSYWQRGLRHPEVPRAISTVRALETVLRLPPSSLLDLIGPRTANTYAPRPVATWPDHAPLLATFDSVPEAARGNADLEVLSVHDTVQIGMHREQRSITTRLVVRAVRQGPDRYLAMHHGDDGSLIENAMVRSGEGCRQGRLRRESASRNLAVEMLFDRRLAAGEEHVFSFTIVDDTGNATPGHHRTFRDTCGSYLVQLSFHRRAMPARCMKQFLASADATPVDVDELVCGLGGVVSAYFGDVGPGIAGIAVEWS
;
A
#
# COMPACT_ATOMS: atom_id res chain seq x y z
N MET A 1 61.68 -14.60 -49.68
CA MET A 1 62.09 -13.23 -49.29
C MET A 1 60.88 -12.60 -48.63
N THR A 2 60.77 -12.72 -47.31
CA THR A 2 61.16 -11.72 -46.28
C THR A 2 60.01 -10.73 -46.07
N ALA A 3 59.14 -10.88 -45.06
CA ALA A 3 59.34 -10.73 -43.60
C ALA A 3 59.58 -9.26 -43.20
N ASP A 4 58.62 -8.69 -42.48
CA ASP A 4 58.73 -7.94 -41.19
C ASP A 4 57.48 -7.06 -41.00
N SER A 5 56.98 -6.63 -39.84
CA SER A 5 57.01 -7.00 -38.41
C SER A 5 56.60 -5.72 -37.65
N GLY A 6 55.75 -5.86 -36.62
CA GLY A 6 55.54 -4.85 -35.56
C GLY A 6 54.58 -3.71 -35.91
N HIS A 7 53.76 -3.17 -35.00
CA HIS A 7 53.87 -3.17 -33.55
C HIS A 7 52.51 -2.87 -32.89
N ALA A 8 52.46 -3.20 -31.61
CA ALA A 8 51.35 -3.23 -30.67
C ALA A 8 50.46 -1.97 -30.59
N GLY A 9 49.17 -2.22 -30.37
CA GLY A 9 48.21 -1.28 -29.80
C GLY A 9 47.27 -2.06 -28.88
N SER A 10 47.68 -2.29 -27.63
CA SER A 10 46.81 -2.77 -26.57
C SER A 10 45.70 -1.75 -26.35
N VAL A 11 44.50 -2.03 -26.82
CA VAL A 11 43.31 -1.30 -26.40
C VAL A 11 42.83 -1.97 -25.12
N GLU A 12 43.29 -1.45 -23.98
CA GLU A 12 42.63 -1.65 -22.70
C GLU A 12 41.19 -1.15 -22.84
N GLU A 13 40.24 -2.05 -23.07
CA GLU A 13 38.84 -1.78 -22.76
C GLU A 13 38.75 -1.48 -21.27
N PRO A 14 38.23 -0.31 -20.86
CA PRO A 14 37.98 -0.09 -19.45
C PRO A 14 36.85 -1.04 -19.02
N ILE A 15 37.22 -2.07 -18.27
CA ILE A 15 36.28 -2.87 -17.46
C ILE A 15 35.78 -1.93 -16.36
N GLY A 16 34.86 -1.04 -16.72
CA GLY A 16 34.13 -0.21 -15.80
C GLY A 16 33.23 -1.10 -14.97
N HIS A 17 33.63 -1.37 -13.72
CA HIS A 17 32.71 -1.81 -12.68
C HIS A 17 31.62 -0.75 -12.50
N PRO A 18 30.33 -1.04 -12.73
CA PRO A 18 29.29 -0.23 -12.16
C PRO A 18 29.02 -0.77 -10.75
N THR A 19 29.77 -0.29 -9.76
CA THR A 19 29.19 -0.03 -8.43
C THR A 19 28.30 1.22 -8.55
N GLY A 20 27.32 1.15 -9.45
CA GLY A 20 26.28 2.15 -9.62
C GLY A 20 25.20 1.85 -8.61
N GLY A 21 24.85 2.84 -7.78
CA GLY A 21 23.68 2.73 -6.91
C GLY A 21 22.45 2.30 -7.72
N LEU A 22 21.54 1.58 -7.08
CA LEU A 22 20.26 1.21 -7.67
C LEU A 22 19.59 2.48 -8.23
N PRO A 23 19.01 2.44 -9.46
CA PRO A 23 18.20 3.54 -9.96
C PRO A 23 17.16 3.94 -8.91
N THR A 24 16.96 5.25 -8.69
CA THR A 24 16.03 5.77 -7.66
C THR A 24 14.65 5.09 -7.69
N PRO A 25 14.02 4.86 -8.86
CA PRO A 25 12.74 4.17 -8.93
C PRO A 25 12.81 2.71 -8.42
N LEU A 26 13.89 1.98 -8.73
CA LEU A 26 14.09 0.61 -8.25
C LEU A 26 14.36 0.58 -6.74
N ALA A 27 15.14 1.54 -6.23
CA ALA A 27 15.39 1.67 -4.80
C ALA A 27 14.10 1.97 -4.01
N GLU A 28 13.20 2.78 -4.56
CA GLU A 28 11.87 3.04 -4.00
C GLU A 28 10.98 1.79 -4.04
N THR A 29 10.92 1.09 -5.17
CA THR A 29 10.15 -0.16 -5.30
C THR A 29 10.65 -1.24 -4.33
N LEU A 30 11.96 -1.36 -4.13
CA LEU A 30 12.54 -2.32 -3.18
C LEU A 30 12.24 -1.97 -1.72
N ARG A 31 11.91 -0.71 -1.43
CA ARG A 31 11.67 -0.26 -0.06
C ARG A 31 10.19 -0.24 0.31
N TYR A 32 9.31 0.06 -0.65
CA TYR A 32 7.89 0.32 -0.40
C TYR A 32 6.95 -0.40 -1.37
N GLY A 33 7.46 -0.97 -2.46
CA GLY A 33 6.66 -1.60 -3.49
C GLY A 33 6.28 -3.05 -3.15
N PRO A 34 5.27 -3.61 -3.84
CA PRO A 34 4.89 -5.00 -3.64
C PRO A 34 5.99 -5.94 -4.18
N PHE A 35 6.20 -7.07 -3.51
CA PHE A 35 7.28 -8.02 -3.81
C PHE A 35 7.37 -8.41 -5.29
N HIS A 36 6.25 -8.71 -5.95
CA HIS A 36 6.22 -9.16 -7.34
C HIS A 36 6.81 -8.12 -8.31
N ARG A 37 6.53 -6.84 -8.05
CA ARG A 37 7.06 -5.74 -8.85
C ARG A 37 8.52 -5.50 -8.55
N ALA A 38 8.92 -5.46 -7.28
CA ALA A 38 10.31 -5.35 -6.87
C ALA A 38 11.16 -6.45 -7.51
N LEU A 39 10.66 -7.68 -7.54
CA LEU A 39 11.29 -8.81 -8.21
C LEU A 39 11.36 -8.61 -9.73
N ARG A 40 10.26 -8.20 -10.38
CA ARG A 40 10.22 -7.96 -11.83
C ARG A 40 11.20 -6.87 -12.26
N GLU A 41 11.22 -5.73 -11.56
CA GLU A 41 12.10 -4.59 -11.85
C GLU A 41 13.56 -4.93 -11.57
N SER A 42 13.85 -5.67 -10.50
CA SER A 42 15.21 -6.13 -10.18
C SER A 42 15.76 -7.06 -11.26
N ILE A 43 14.92 -7.95 -11.80
CA ILE A 43 15.29 -8.88 -12.87
C ILE A 43 15.51 -8.13 -14.19
N ALA A 44 14.65 -7.17 -14.51
CA ALA A 44 14.81 -6.31 -15.67
C ALA A 44 16.08 -5.46 -15.59
N HIS A 45 16.35 -4.85 -14.42
CA HIS A 45 17.57 -4.06 -14.18
C HIS A 45 18.83 -4.90 -14.31
N ARG A 46 18.80 -6.17 -13.88
CA ARG A 46 19.91 -7.10 -14.05
C ARG A 46 20.02 -7.72 -15.44
N GLY A 47 19.04 -7.50 -16.32
CA GLY A 47 19.04 -8.03 -17.68
C GLY A 47 18.97 -9.56 -17.75
N LEU A 48 18.41 -10.22 -16.72
CA LEU A 48 18.35 -11.68 -16.65
C LEU A 48 17.02 -12.19 -17.21
N SER A 49 17.09 -13.23 -18.04
CA SER A 49 15.90 -14.06 -18.34
C SER A 49 15.59 -14.97 -17.16
N LEU A 50 14.34 -15.41 -17.04
CA LEU A 50 13.93 -16.36 -15.98
C LEU A 50 14.73 -17.67 -16.03
N ALA A 51 15.09 -18.14 -17.22
CA ALA A 51 15.92 -19.33 -17.39
C ALA A 51 17.34 -19.14 -16.84
N ARG A 52 17.96 -17.96 -17.09
CA ARG A 52 19.29 -17.63 -16.54
C ARG A 52 19.26 -17.39 -15.04
N LEU A 53 18.21 -16.74 -14.54
CA LEU A 53 17.99 -16.58 -13.11
C LEU A 53 17.90 -17.93 -12.39
N ARG A 54 17.12 -18.87 -12.95
CA ARG A 54 17.03 -20.23 -12.41
C ARG A 54 18.38 -20.94 -12.39
N ALA A 55 19.14 -20.89 -13.48
CA ALA A 55 20.47 -21.50 -13.54
C ALA A 55 21.43 -20.97 -12.46
N HIS A 56 21.40 -19.66 -12.21
CA HIS A 56 22.20 -19.06 -11.12
C HIS A 56 21.73 -19.46 -9.72
N LEU A 57 20.42 -19.62 -9.51
CA LEU A 57 19.88 -20.11 -8.24
C LEU A 57 20.27 -21.58 -8.00
N GLU A 58 20.26 -22.41 -9.04
CA GLU A 58 20.72 -23.81 -8.97
C GLU A 58 22.21 -23.91 -8.61
N GLN A 59 23.04 -23.01 -9.12
CA GLN A 59 24.46 -22.90 -8.74
C GLN A 59 24.65 -22.54 -7.26
N LEU A 60 23.69 -21.84 -6.65
CA LEU A 60 23.65 -21.54 -5.21
C LEU A 60 22.96 -22.64 -4.39
N GLY A 61 22.65 -23.79 -4.99
CA GLY A 61 21.98 -24.91 -4.33
C GLY A 61 20.48 -24.70 -4.08
N VAL A 62 19.87 -23.67 -4.66
CA VAL A 62 18.44 -23.36 -4.51
C VAL A 62 17.66 -23.86 -5.71
N GLN A 63 16.81 -24.86 -5.48
CA GLN A 63 15.92 -25.41 -6.51
C GLN A 63 14.58 -24.66 -6.51
N VAL A 64 14.31 -23.89 -7.55
CA VAL A 64 13.01 -23.22 -7.76
C VAL A 64 12.56 -23.35 -9.22
N GLY A 65 11.29 -23.71 -9.42
CA GLY A 65 10.71 -23.86 -10.74
C GLY A 65 10.60 -22.52 -11.48
N GLN A 66 10.82 -22.54 -12.80
CA GLN A 66 10.63 -21.34 -13.64
C GLN A 66 9.18 -20.83 -13.61
N SER A 67 8.21 -21.73 -13.47
CA SER A 67 6.79 -21.41 -13.29
C SER A 67 6.53 -20.67 -11.97
N THR A 68 7.18 -21.08 -10.88
CA THR A 68 7.10 -20.40 -9.58
C THR A 68 7.64 -18.98 -9.66
N LEU A 69 8.82 -18.78 -10.26
CA LEU A 69 9.39 -17.45 -10.47
C LEU A 69 8.52 -16.57 -11.37
N SER A 70 7.89 -17.15 -12.39
CA SER A 70 6.94 -16.45 -13.27
C SER A 70 5.68 -16.03 -12.51
N TYR A 71 5.11 -16.91 -11.68
CA TYR A 71 3.95 -16.58 -10.85
C TYR A 71 4.27 -15.50 -9.82
N TRP A 72 5.47 -15.54 -9.23
CA TRP A 72 5.96 -14.52 -8.31
C TRP A 72 6.15 -13.17 -8.98
N GLN A 73 6.74 -13.11 -10.18
CA GLN A 73 6.86 -11.84 -10.93
C GLN A 73 5.50 -11.22 -11.31
N ARG A 74 4.50 -12.07 -11.58
CA ARG A 74 3.15 -11.65 -12.00
C ARG A 74 2.22 -11.34 -10.82
N GLY A 75 2.67 -11.53 -9.58
CA GLY A 75 1.83 -11.36 -8.39
C GLY A 75 0.73 -12.42 -8.26
N LEU A 76 0.80 -13.51 -9.04
CA LEU A 76 -0.20 -14.59 -9.02
C LEU A 76 0.00 -15.56 -7.85
N ARG A 77 1.22 -15.59 -7.29
CA ARG A 77 1.54 -16.27 -6.03
C ARG A 77 2.54 -15.43 -5.24
N HIS A 78 2.40 -15.44 -3.93
CA HIS A 78 3.34 -14.80 -3.02
C HIS A 78 4.31 -15.85 -2.43
N PRO A 79 5.57 -15.52 -2.14
CA PRO A 79 6.47 -16.42 -1.43
C PRO A 79 5.97 -16.70 0.00
N GLU A 80 5.78 -17.97 0.34
CA GLU A 80 5.33 -18.40 1.67
C GLU A 80 6.51 -18.49 2.66
N VAL A 81 6.50 -17.63 3.68
CA VAL A 81 7.45 -17.66 4.78
C VAL A 81 7.06 -18.75 5.80
N PRO A 82 8.00 -19.52 6.38
CA PRO A 82 9.47 -19.37 6.33
C PRO A 82 10.16 -20.10 5.17
N ARG A 83 9.44 -20.95 4.43
CA ARG A 83 10.02 -21.83 3.40
C ARG A 83 10.71 -21.05 2.27
N ALA A 84 10.20 -19.87 1.94
CA ALA A 84 10.74 -19.05 0.85
C ALA A 84 11.95 -18.17 1.24
N ILE A 85 12.34 -18.07 2.51
CA ILE A 85 13.41 -17.17 2.97
C ILE A 85 14.74 -17.46 2.26
N SER A 86 15.13 -18.74 2.19
CA SER A 86 16.40 -19.14 1.54
C SER A 86 16.39 -18.82 0.05
N THR A 87 15.25 -19.04 -0.63
CA THR A 87 15.08 -18.71 -2.04
C THR A 87 15.16 -17.21 -2.30
N VAL A 88 14.53 -16.38 -1.45
CA VAL A 88 14.55 -14.92 -1.61
C VAL A 88 15.93 -14.32 -1.31
N ARG A 89 16.68 -14.85 -0.33
CA ARG A 89 18.10 -14.47 -0.12
C ARG A 89 18.98 -14.79 -1.32
N ALA A 90 18.76 -15.95 -1.94
CA ALA A 90 19.49 -16.33 -3.15
C ALA A 90 19.12 -15.41 -4.33
N LEU A 91 17.85 -15.00 -4.45
CA LEU A 91 17.42 -14.00 -5.43
C LEU A 91 18.12 -12.66 -5.23
N GLU A 92 18.20 -12.13 -4.01
CA GLU A 92 18.93 -10.88 -3.72
C GLU A 92 20.39 -10.97 -4.13
N THR A 93 21.04 -12.11 -3.84
CA THR A 93 22.43 -12.37 -4.23
C THR A 93 22.61 -12.37 -5.74
N VAL A 94 21.81 -13.16 -6.47
CA VAL A 94 21.89 -13.25 -7.93
C VAL A 94 21.58 -11.89 -8.56
N LEU A 95 20.61 -11.17 -7.99
CA LEU A 95 20.18 -9.86 -8.44
C LEU A 95 21.04 -8.69 -7.93
N ARG A 96 22.08 -8.96 -7.12
CA ARG A 96 23.01 -7.95 -6.55
C ARG A 96 22.24 -6.80 -5.89
N LEU A 97 21.19 -7.16 -5.16
CA LEU A 97 20.41 -6.21 -4.37
C LEU A 97 21.05 -6.03 -3.00
N PRO A 98 20.80 -4.90 -2.32
CA PRO A 98 21.17 -4.76 -0.92
C PRO A 98 20.54 -5.90 -0.10
N PRO A 99 21.25 -6.42 0.92
CA PRO A 99 20.73 -7.51 1.75
C PRO A 99 19.37 -7.17 2.34
N SER A 100 18.45 -8.14 2.32
CA SER A 100 17.09 -8.04 2.86
C SER A 100 16.12 -7.14 2.09
N SER A 101 16.51 -6.56 0.95
CA SER A 101 15.63 -5.68 0.16
C SER A 101 14.36 -6.38 -0.35
N LEU A 102 14.43 -7.66 -0.73
CA LEU A 102 13.26 -8.45 -1.12
C LEU A 102 12.68 -9.22 0.06
N LEU A 103 13.49 -9.59 1.06
CA LEU A 103 13.03 -10.25 2.28
C LEU A 103 12.09 -9.35 3.10
N ASP A 104 12.40 -8.07 3.22
CA ASP A 104 11.60 -7.08 3.96
C ASP A 104 10.21 -6.87 3.34
N LEU A 105 10.03 -7.32 2.09
CA LEU A 105 8.76 -7.29 1.36
C LEU A 105 7.95 -8.58 1.51
N ILE A 106 8.51 -9.64 2.14
CA ILE A 106 7.83 -10.93 2.30
C ILE A 106 7.73 -11.42 3.74
N GLY A 107 8.55 -10.90 4.66
CA GLY A 107 8.56 -11.30 6.07
C GLY A 107 7.57 -10.51 6.93
N PRO A 108 7.11 -11.06 8.06
CA PRO A 108 6.47 -10.27 9.10
C PRO A 108 7.51 -9.26 9.59
N ARG A 109 7.32 -7.98 9.27
CA ARG A 109 8.23 -6.91 9.70
C ARG A 109 8.26 -6.94 11.22
N THR A 110 9.36 -7.41 11.81
CA THR A 110 9.54 -7.35 13.26
C THR A 110 9.41 -5.88 13.66
N ALA A 111 8.45 -5.62 14.55
CA ALA A 111 8.20 -4.32 15.14
C ALA A 111 9.40 -3.87 15.98
N ASN A 112 10.48 -3.41 15.35
CA ASN A 112 11.44 -2.47 15.88
C ASN A 112 12.52 -2.16 14.84
N THR A 113 12.43 -0.99 14.19
CA THR A 113 13.46 0.06 14.12
C THR A 113 12.87 1.18 13.26
N TYR A 114 11.85 1.87 13.78
CA TYR A 114 11.46 3.16 13.21
C TYR A 114 12.37 4.23 13.82
N ALA A 115 13.44 4.57 13.11
CA ALA A 115 13.93 5.94 13.21
C ALA A 115 12.84 6.83 12.57
N PRO A 116 12.29 7.83 13.28
CA PRO A 116 11.33 8.74 12.68
C PRO A 116 12.08 9.56 11.64
N ARG A 117 11.91 9.23 10.36
CA ARG A 117 12.22 10.16 9.28
C ARG A 117 10.90 10.83 8.85
N PRO A 118 10.92 12.16 8.66
CA PRO A 118 9.71 12.92 8.40
C PRO A 118 9.11 12.42 7.10
N VAL A 119 7.89 11.90 7.19
CA VAL A 119 7.08 11.61 6.02
C VAL A 119 6.58 12.96 5.53
N ALA A 120 7.30 13.53 4.58
CA ALA A 120 6.87 14.76 3.92
C ALA A 120 5.53 14.49 3.22
N THR A 121 4.56 15.35 3.55
CA THR A 121 3.27 15.55 2.87
C THR A 121 2.36 14.33 2.77
N TRP A 122 2.00 13.76 3.92
CA TRP A 122 0.62 13.29 4.10
C TRP A 122 -0.25 14.50 4.41
N PRO A 123 -1.56 14.53 4.05
CA PRO A 123 -2.44 15.59 4.52
C PRO A 123 -2.24 15.69 6.03
N ASP A 124 -1.82 16.87 6.49
CA ASP A 124 -1.33 17.01 7.87
C ASP A 124 -2.52 16.84 8.83
N HIS A 125 -2.76 15.60 9.21
CA HIS A 125 -3.78 15.23 10.19
C HIS A 125 -3.28 15.46 11.61
N ALA A 126 -2.00 15.85 11.80
CA ALA A 126 -1.40 16.03 13.11
C ALA A 126 -2.11 17.10 13.97
N PRO A 127 -2.59 18.24 13.43
CA PRO A 127 -3.33 19.22 14.22
C PRO A 127 -4.63 18.64 14.79
N LEU A 128 -5.37 17.87 13.98
CA LEU A 128 -6.62 17.24 14.42
C LEU A 128 -6.35 16.12 15.42
N LEU A 129 -5.30 15.31 15.22
CA LEU A 129 -4.85 14.30 16.18
C LEU A 129 -4.41 14.93 17.51
N ALA A 130 -3.74 16.07 17.48
CA ALA A 130 -3.33 16.80 18.68
C ALA A 130 -4.53 17.23 19.56
N THR A 131 -5.70 17.46 18.96
CA THR A 131 -6.94 17.72 19.74
C THR A 131 -7.45 16.49 20.50
N PHE A 132 -6.97 15.27 20.18
CA PHE A 132 -7.23 14.04 20.93
C PHE A 132 -6.15 13.73 21.99
N ASP A 133 -4.97 14.36 21.93
CA ASP A 133 -3.81 14.11 22.82
C ASP A 133 -4.05 14.41 24.31
N SER A 134 -5.18 15.05 24.66
CA SER A 134 -5.65 15.15 26.04
C SER A 134 -5.96 13.79 26.70
N VAL A 135 -5.90 12.68 25.94
CA VAL A 135 -5.98 11.30 26.43
C VAL A 135 -4.69 10.54 26.06
N PRO A 136 -3.89 10.07 27.05
CA PRO A 136 -2.61 9.39 26.80
C PRO A 136 -2.70 8.19 25.85
N GLU A 137 -3.82 7.45 25.85
CA GLU A 137 -4.04 6.32 24.94
C GLU A 137 -4.36 6.75 23.50
N ALA A 138 -4.90 7.96 23.28
CA ALA A 138 -5.18 8.49 21.95
C ALA A 138 -3.93 9.06 21.25
N ALA A 139 -2.94 9.51 22.04
CA ALA A 139 -1.64 9.98 21.52
C ALA A 139 -0.83 8.88 20.81
N ARG A 140 -1.12 7.59 21.10
CA ARG A 140 -0.54 6.45 20.37
C ARG A 140 -1.24 6.17 19.04
N GLY A 141 -2.37 6.83 18.76
CA GLY A 141 -3.21 6.58 17.59
C GLY A 141 -3.57 5.09 17.49
N ASN A 142 -3.23 4.48 16.36
CA ASN A 142 -3.45 3.07 16.09
C ASN A 142 -2.18 2.20 16.21
N ALA A 143 -1.09 2.71 16.79
CA ALA A 143 0.22 2.03 16.76
C ALA A 143 0.26 0.66 17.46
N ASP A 144 -0.66 0.40 18.39
CA ASP A 144 -0.79 -0.89 19.08
C ASP A 144 -1.73 -1.88 18.33
N LEU A 145 -2.20 -1.52 17.13
CA LEU A 145 -3.04 -2.34 16.26
C LEU A 145 -2.38 -2.55 14.89
N GLU A 146 -2.21 -3.82 14.51
CA GLU A 146 -1.88 -4.24 13.15
C GLU A 146 -3.18 -4.33 12.33
N VAL A 147 -3.23 -3.74 11.14
CA VAL A 147 -4.39 -3.86 10.24
C VAL A 147 -4.17 -5.03 9.29
N LEU A 148 -4.99 -6.07 9.42
CA LEU A 148 -4.87 -7.29 8.60
C LEU A 148 -5.66 -7.19 7.29
N SER A 149 -6.85 -6.60 7.37
CA SER A 149 -7.74 -6.46 6.22
C SER A 149 -8.59 -5.21 6.32
N VAL A 150 -8.81 -4.56 5.19
CA VAL A 150 -9.74 -3.44 5.05
C VAL A 150 -10.65 -3.67 3.86
N HIS A 151 -11.94 -3.46 4.05
CA HIS A 151 -12.93 -3.41 2.99
C HIS A 151 -13.68 -2.08 3.05
N ASP A 152 -13.42 -1.22 2.07
CA ASP A 152 -14.14 0.04 1.87
C ASP A 152 -15.20 -0.15 0.78
N THR A 153 -16.46 0.16 1.11
CA THR A 153 -17.58 0.21 0.16
C THR A 153 -18.11 1.63 0.08
N VAL A 154 -17.98 2.24 -1.10
CA VAL A 154 -18.28 3.65 -1.36
C VAL A 154 -19.52 3.76 -2.23
N GLN A 155 -20.45 4.63 -1.84
CA GLN A 155 -21.65 4.93 -2.62
C GLN A 155 -21.50 6.30 -3.27
N ILE A 156 -21.60 6.36 -4.60
CA ILE A 156 -21.52 7.59 -5.39
C ILE A 156 -22.92 7.98 -5.87
N GLY A 157 -23.30 9.22 -5.57
CA GLY A 157 -24.64 9.74 -5.82
C GLY A 157 -24.86 10.24 -7.24
N MET A 158 -26.05 10.77 -7.48
CA MET A 158 -26.47 11.20 -8.82
C MET A 158 -25.80 12.49 -9.28
N HIS A 159 -25.23 13.27 -8.36
CA HIS A 159 -24.45 14.47 -8.64
C HIS A 159 -22.95 14.18 -8.64
N ARG A 160 -22.55 12.90 -8.71
CA ARG A 160 -21.16 12.43 -8.71
C ARG A 160 -20.46 12.58 -7.36
N GLU A 161 -21.20 12.90 -6.31
CA GLU A 161 -20.72 13.08 -4.95
C GLU A 161 -20.48 11.74 -4.24
N GLN A 162 -19.45 11.66 -3.41
CA GLN A 162 -19.29 10.54 -2.50
C GLN A 162 -20.32 10.64 -1.37
N ARG A 163 -21.37 9.84 -1.39
CA ARG A 163 -22.44 9.91 -0.38
C ARG A 163 -22.05 9.27 0.94
N SER A 164 -21.38 8.13 0.88
CA SER A 164 -20.99 7.40 2.08
C SER A 164 -19.86 6.42 1.81
N ILE A 165 -19.02 6.22 2.82
CA ILE A 165 -18.02 5.16 2.87
C ILE A 165 -18.37 4.25 4.04
N THR A 166 -18.57 2.96 3.77
CA THR A 166 -18.63 1.93 4.82
C THR A 166 -17.31 1.19 4.84
N THR A 167 -16.62 1.25 5.97
CA THR A 167 -15.36 0.56 6.19
C THR A 167 -15.58 -0.61 7.15
N ARG A 168 -15.11 -1.79 6.75
CA ARG A 168 -14.97 -2.96 7.63
C ARG A 168 -13.48 -3.27 7.78
N LEU A 169 -13.01 -3.43 9.02
CA LEU A 169 -11.62 -3.76 9.31
C LEU A 169 -11.51 -5.07 10.07
N VAL A 170 -10.41 -5.78 9.82
CA VAL A 170 -9.86 -6.81 10.70
C VAL A 170 -8.54 -6.27 11.24
N VAL A 171 -8.42 -6.18 12.55
CA VAL A 171 -7.20 -5.73 13.24
C VAL A 171 -6.70 -6.80 14.19
N ARG A 172 -5.40 -6.78 14.47
CA ARG A 172 -4.78 -7.59 15.51
C ARG A 172 -4.08 -6.70 16.53
N ALA A 173 -4.33 -6.94 17.80
CA ALA A 173 -3.64 -6.25 18.87
C ALA A 173 -2.17 -6.68 18.93
N VAL A 174 -1.23 -5.75 18.73
CA VAL A 174 0.21 -6.02 18.83
C VAL A 174 0.64 -6.17 20.29
N ARG A 175 -0.03 -5.45 21.19
CA ARG A 175 0.15 -5.50 22.64
C ARG A 175 -1.20 -5.60 23.33
N GLN A 176 -1.17 -5.98 24.60
CA GLN A 176 -2.38 -5.97 25.42
C GLN A 176 -2.88 -4.54 25.63
N GLY A 177 -4.20 -4.36 25.56
CA GLY A 177 -4.88 -3.15 25.99
C GLY A 177 -5.55 -2.26 24.94
N PRO A 178 -5.34 -2.36 23.62
CA PRO A 178 -6.07 -1.49 22.70
C PRO A 178 -7.57 -1.78 22.82
N ASP A 179 -8.36 -0.72 22.96
CA ASP A 179 -9.81 -0.75 23.14
C ASP A 179 -10.53 0.15 22.13
N ARG A 180 -9.80 0.68 21.14
CA ARG A 180 -10.35 1.57 20.14
C ARG A 180 -9.51 1.61 18.89
N TYR A 181 -10.11 2.10 17.82
CA TYR A 181 -9.46 2.48 16.59
C TYR A 181 -9.80 3.93 16.23
N LEU A 182 -8.80 4.74 15.90
CA LEU A 182 -8.98 6.10 15.44
C LEU A 182 -9.11 6.13 13.92
N ALA A 183 -10.32 6.44 13.42
CA ALA A 183 -10.61 6.58 12.01
C ALA A 183 -10.55 8.06 11.59
N MET A 184 -9.98 8.30 10.42
CA MET A 184 -9.86 9.63 9.82
C MET A 184 -10.59 9.64 8.47
N HIS A 185 -11.25 10.74 8.17
CA HIS A 185 -11.91 11.01 6.91
C HIS A 185 -11.57 12.42 6.43
N HIS A 186 -11.34 12.56 5.13
CA HIS A 186 -11.17 13.84 4.47
C HIS A 186 -12.31 14.00 3.48
N GLY A 187 -13.11 15.04 3.65
CA GLY A 187 -14.20 15.36 2.73
C GLY A 187 -13.67 15.85 1.39
N ASP A 188 -14.34 15.46 0.32
CA ASP A 188 -14.04 15.93 -1.04
C ASP A 188 -14.24 17.45 -1.16
N ASP A 189 -13.76 18.03 -2.25
CA ASP A 189 -13.94 19.45 -2.53
C ASP A 189 -15.41 19.88 -2.42
N GLY A 190 -15.66 20.98 -1.71
CA GLY A 190 -17.02 21.47 -1.45
C GLY A 190 -17.75 20.79 -0.28
N SER A 191 -17.19 19.72 0.32
CA SER A 191 -17.79 19.06 1.48
C SER A 191 -17.99 20.04 2.66
N LEU A 192 -19.20 20.03 3.20
CA LEU A 192 -19.57 20.65 4.46
C LEU A 192 -19.36 19.63 5.58
N ILE A 193 -18.11 19.38 5.94
CA ILE A 193 -17.70 18.30 6.86
C ILE A 193 -18.45 18.32 8.21
N GLU A 194 -18.90 19.49 8.67
CA GLU A 194 -19.70 19.65 9.91
C GLU A 194 -21.00 18.85 9.88
N ASN A 195 -21.56 18.64 8.69
CA ASN A 195 -22.78 17.86 8.47
C ASN A 195 -22.50 16.37 8.34
N ALA A 196 -21.24 15.95 8.20
CA ALA A 196 -20.89 14.56 8.03
C ALA A 196 -21.28 13.75 9.27
N MET A 197 -21.93 12.60 9.06
CA MET A 197 -22.40 11.72 10.13
C MET A 197 -21.52 10.48 10.21
N VAL A 198 -21.27 9.99 11.42
CA VAL A 198 -20.65 8.68 11.66
C VAL A 198 -21.72 7.74 12.21
N ARG A 199 -21.78 6.53 11.66
CA ARG A 199 -22.66 5.45 12.10
C ARG A 199 -21.80 4.25 12.45
N SER A 200 -21.87 3.79 13.70
CA SER A 200 -21.21 2.55 14.11
C SER A 200 -21.89 1.35 13.47
N GLY A 201 -21.10 0.39 13.02
CA GLY A 201 -21.54 -0.92 12.58
C GLY A 201 -21.31 -1.96 13.68
N GLU A 202 -20.88 -3.15 13.28
CA GLU A 202 -20.55 -4.22 14.23
C GLU A 202 -19.21 -3.95 14.94
N GLY A 203 -19.03 -4.59 16.10
CA GLY A 203 -17.75 -4.66 16.81
C GLY A 203 -17.22 -3.33 17.37
N CYS A 204 -17.96 -2.23 17.24
CA CYS A 204 -17.54 -0.96 17.78
C CYS A 204 -18.72 -0.02 18.06
N ARG A 205 -18.41 1.06 18.78
CA ARG A 205 -19.31 2.16 19.06
C ARG A 205 -18.57 3.49 18.92
N GLN A 206 -19.27 4.51 18.47
CA GLN A 206 -18.69 5.83 18.28
C GLN A 206 -18.27 6.42 19.65
N GLY A 207 -17.02 6.83 19.74
CA GLY A 207 -16.45 7.60 20.84
C GLY A 207 -16.42 9.09 20.50
N ARG A 208 -15.31 9.75 20.81
CA ARG A 208 -15.13 11.16 20.51
C ARG A 208 -15.05 11.38 19.00
N LEU A 209 -15.71 12.43 18.54
CA LEU A 209 -15.76 12.87 17.15
C LEU A 209 -15.28 14.32 17.10
N ARG A 210 -14.33 14.60 16.21
CA ARG A 210 -13.81 15.94 15.94
C ARG A 210 -13.90 16.23 14.45
N ARG A 211 -14.14 17.49 14.14
CA ARG A 211 -14.26 18.01 12.79
C ARG A 211 -13.46 19.30 12.68
N GLU A 212 -12.90 19.52 11.51
CA GLU A 212 -12.18 20.74 11.17
C GLU A 212 -12.65 21.20 9.79
N SER A 213 -13.57 22.18 9.79
CA SER A 213 -14.16 22.75 8.57
C SER A 213 -13.13 23.21 7.54
N ALA A 214 -12.08 23.93 7.97
CA ALA A 214 -11.12 24.56 7.06
C ALA A 214 -10.34 23.55 6.21
N SER A 215 -10.04 22.38 6.78
CA SER A 215 -9.32 21.29 6.12
C SER A 215 -10.24 20.15 5.68
N ARG A 216 -11.56 20.26 5.91
CA ARG A 216 -12.58 19.24 5.67
C ARG A 216 -12.25 17.89 6.32
N ASN A 217 -11.57 17.92 7.46
CA ASN A 217 -11.14 16.72 8.15
C ASN A 217 -12.16 16.31 9.23
N LEU A 218 -12.34 15.00 9.38
CA LEU A 218 -13.10 14.37 10.44
C LEU A 218 -12.26 13.27 11.07
N ALA A 219 -12.27 13.20 12.40
CA ALA A 219 -11.59 12.18 13.17
C ALA A 219 -12.55 11.59 14.20
N VAL A 220 -12.62 10.27 14.28
CA VAL A 220 -13.57 9.58 15.16
C VAL A 220 -12.94 8.37 15.83
N GLU A 221 -13.17 8.26 17.14
CA GLU A 221 -12.85 7.03 17.87
C GLU A 221 -13.93 5.98 17.62
N MET A 222 -13.51 4.80 17.21
CA MET A 222 -14.33 3.59 17.17
C MET A 222 -13.93 2.73 18.37
N LEU A 223 -14.68 2.86 19.46
CA LEU A 223 -14.41 2.15 20.71
C LEU A 223 -14.89 0.70 20.58
N PHE A 224 -14.07 -0.24 21.04
CA PHE A 224 -14.44 -1.64 21.21
C PHE A 224 -15.13 -1.82 22.56
N ASP A 225 -15.92 -2.88 22.70
CA ASP A 225 -16.64 -3.16 23.96
C ASP A 225 -15.72 -3.75 25.06
N ARG A 226 -14.45 -4.00 24.72
CA ARG A 226 -13.44 -4.53 25.62
C ARG A 226 -12.03 -4.17 25.16
N ARG A 227 -11.08 -4.27 26.10
CA ARG A 227 -9.64 -4.25 25.80
C ARG A 227 -9.24 -5.58 25.16
N LEU A 228 -8.49 -5.53 24.07
CA LEU A 228 -7.98 -6.71 23.38
C LEU A 228 -6.71 -7.25 24.06
N ALA A 229 -6.57 -8.58 24.09
CA ALA A 229 -5.33 -9.24 24.48
C ALA A 229 -4.27 -9.15 23.36
N ALA A 230 -2.99 -9.28 23.70
CA ALA A 230 -1.93 -9.33 22.69
C ALA A 230 -2.14 -10.54 21.75
N GLY A 231 -2.00 -10.30 20.44
CA GLY A 231 -2.25 -11.29 19.38
C GLY A 231 -3.72 -11.49 19.03
N GLU A 232 -4.65 -10.88 19.78
CA GLU A 232 -6.07 -11.04 19.56
C GLU A 232 -6.56 -10.28 18.32
N GLU A 233 -7.41 -10.93 17.54
CA GLU A 233 -8.03 -10.35 16.35
C GLU A 233 -9.43 -9.80 16.67
N HIS A 234 -9.73 -8.64 16.11
CA HIS A 234 -11.01 -7.97 16.27
C HIS A 234 -11.54 -7.46 14.94
N VAL A 235 -12.83 -7.64 14.71
CA VAL A 235 -13.52 -7.22 13.49
C VAL A 235 -14.55 -6.16 13.86
N PHE A 236 -14.54 -5.06 13.13
CA PHE A 236 -15.52 -4.00 13.32
C PHE A 236 -15.80 -3.25 12.02
N SER A 237 -16.91 -2.53 11.98
CA SER A 237 -17.26 -1.69 10.84
C SER A 237 -17.90 -0.37 11.26
N PHE A 238 -17.84 0.61 10.38
CA PHE A 238 -18.54 1.88 10.53
C PHE A 238 -18.81 2.51 9.17
N THR A 239 -19.74 3.45 9.14
CA THR A 239 -20.08 4.21 7.94
C THR A 239 -19.92 5.70 8.23
N ILE A 240 -19.26 6.41 7.32
CA ILE A 240 -19.23 7.87 7.28
C ILE A 240 -20.14 8.31 6.14
N VAL A 241 -21.05 9.23 6.42
CA VAL A 241 -21.97 9.84 5.43
C VAL A 241 -21.56 11.29 5.27
N ASP A 242 -21.18 11.69 4.06
CA ASP A 242 -20.66 13.02 3.70
C ASP A 242 -21.14 13.40 2.29
N ASP A 243 -22.45 13.52 2.11
CA ASP A 243 -23.09 13.67 0.79
C ASP A 243 -23.19 15.12 0.30
N THR A 244 -22.31 15.99 0.79
CA THR A 244 -22.29 17.42 0.45
C THR A 244 -21.13 17.83 -0.46
N GLY A 245 -20.20 16.90 -0.72
CA GLY A 245 -19.08 17.15 -1.63
C GLY A 245 -19.52 17.37 -3.07
N ASN A 246 -18.62 17.97 -3.85
CA ASN A 246 -18.72 18.03 -5.31
C ASN A 246 -18.45 16.64 -5.93
N ALA A 247 -18.28 16.60 -7.25
CA ALA A 247 -17.90 15.39 -7.95
C ALA A 247 -16.60 14.80 -7.37
N THR A 248 -16.66 13.56 -6.88
CA THR A 248 -15.53 12.91 -6.23
C THR A 248 -14.41 12.59 -7.23
N PRO A 249 -13.12 12.73 -6.89
CA PRO A 249 -12.03 12.20 -7.70
C PRO A 249 -11.88 10.68 -7.56
N GLY A 250 -12.73 10.02 -6.77
CA GLY A 250 -12.63 8.62 -6.40
C GLY A 250 -12.23 8.45 -4.93
N HIS A 251 -12.03 7.21 -4.50
CA HIS A 251 -11.73 6.90 -3.08
C HIS A 251 -10.33 6.35 -2.92
N HIS A 252 -9.60 6.92 -1.96
CA HIS A 252 -8.24 6.53 -1.63
C HIS A 252 -8.08 6.38 -0.12
N ARG A 253 -7.32 5.38 0.29
CA ARG A 253 -6.95 5.14 1.68
C ARG A 253 -5.45 5.26 1.85
N THR A 254 -5.05 6.04 2.85
CA THR A 254 -3.66 6.10 3.30
C THR A 254 -3.36 4.97 4.27
N PHE A 255 -2.31 4.22 3.98
CA PHE A 255 -1.73 3.20 4.83
C PHE A 255 -0.42 3.73 5.40
N ARG A 256 -0.32 3.82 6.73
CA ARG A 256 0.93 4.24 7.41
C ARG A 256 1.88 3.06 7.62
N ASP A 257 1.29 1.89 7.77
CA ASP A 257 1.94 0.60 7.98
C ASP A 257 1.38 -0.41 6.98
N THR A 258 1.94 -1.62 6.98
CA THR A 258 1.51 -2.69 6.09
C THR A 258 0.09 -3.16 6.40
N CYS A 259 -0.66 -3.50 5.36
CA CYS A 259 -1.98 -4.12 5.45
C CYS A 259 -2.04 -5.38 4.56
N GLY A 260 -2.41 -6.52 5.13
CA GLY A 260 -2.41 -7.80 4.41
C GLY A 260 -3.34 -7.82 3.19
N SER A 261 -4.48 -7.13 3.28
CA SER A 261 -5.41 -7.01 2.15
C SER A 261 -6.23 -5.73 2.21
N TYR A 262 -6.47 -5.12 1.05
CA TYR A 262 -7.38 -3.99 0.90
C TYR A 262 -8.28 -4.20 -0.32
N LEU A 263 -9.59 -4.21 -0.07
CA LEU A 263 -10.62 -4.21 -1.09
C LEU A 263 -11.35 -2.86 -1.04
N VAL A 264 -11.45 -2.20 -2.19
CA VAL A 264 -12.29 -1.02 -2.36
C VAL A 264 -13.31 -1.27 -3.45
N GLN A 265 -14.56 -0.88 -3.19
CA GLN A 265 -15.64 -0.95 -4.16
C GLN A 265 -16.36 0.38 -4.25
N LEU A 266 -16.52 0.90 -5.47
CA LEU A 266 -17.32 2.09 -5.75
C LEU A 266 -18.62 1.65 -6.43
N SER A 267 -19.76 2.06 -5.87
CA SER A 267 -21.09 1.85 -6.45
C SER A 267 -21.63 3.18 -6.96
N PHE A 268 -21.76 3.31 -8.27
CA PHE A 268 -22.22 4.49 -8.99
C PHE A 268 -23.73 4.49 -9.14
N HIS A 269 -24.33 5.66 -8.91
CA HIS A 269 -25.70 5.90 -9.31
C HIS A 269 -25.86 5.75 -10.84
N ARG A 270 -26.94 5.12 -11.30
CA ARG A 270 -27.17 4.81 -12.74
C ARG A 270 -27.15 6.03 -13.67
N ARG A 271 -27.40 7.23 -13.14
CA ARG A 271 -27.37 8.51 -13.90
C ARG A 271 -26.02 9.23 -13.84
N ALA A 272 -25.06 8.71 -13.08
CA ALA A 272 -23.74 9.29 -12.86
C ALA A 272 -22.69 8.18 -13.05
N MET A 273 -22.63 7.62 -14.25
CA MET A 273 -21.62 6.62 -14.60
C MET A 273 -20.29 7.31 -14.89
N PRO A 274 -19.16 6.73 -14.45
CA PRO A 274 -17.84 7.30 -14.69
C PRO A 274 -17.45 7.16 -16.16
N ALA A 275 -16.61 8.08 -16.65
CA ALA A 275 -15.98 7.92 -17.95
C ALA A 275 -14.86 6.88 -17.89
N ARG A 276 -14.01 6.98 -16.86
CA ARG A 276 -12.91 6.03 -16.60
C ARG A 276 -12.74 5.81 -15.10
N CYS A 277 -12.26 4.63 -14.74
CA CYS A 277 -11.86 4.29 -13.38
C CYS A 277 -10.49 3.64 -13.42
N MET A 278 -9.62 4.04 -12.49
CA MET A 278 -8.25 3.53 -12.46
C MET A 278 -7.93 3.06 -11.05
N LYS A 279 -7.51 1.81 -10.92
CA LYS A 279 -6.86 1.33 -9.70
C LYS A 279 -5.52 2.04 -9.58
N GLN A 280 -5.24 2.64 -8.43
CA GLN A 280 -4.00 3.37 -8.21
C GLN A 280 -3.33 3.00 -6.88
N PHE A 281 -1.99 2.97 -6.90
CA PHE A 281 -1.16 3.00 -5.70
C PHE A 281 -0.09 4.09 -5.83
N LEU A 282 0.00 4.98 -4.85
CA LEU A 282 1.00 6.05 -4.78
C LEU A 282 1.85 5.85 -3.51
N ALA A 283 3.17 6.02 -3.62
CA ALA A 283 4.07 5.92 -2.45
C ALA A 283 3.93 7.11 -1.47
N SER A 284 3.54 8.28 -1.98
CA SER A 284 3.22 9.49 -1.21
C SER A 284 2.25 10.36 -2.02
N ALA A 285 1.70 11.43 -1.41
CA ALA A 285 0.71 12.30 -2.06
C ALA A 285 1.24 12.96 -3.35
N ASP A 286 2.54 13.29 -3.38
CA ASP A 286 3.20 13.96 -4.51
C ASP A 286 3.88 12.98 -5.47
N ALA A 287 3.80 11.67 -5.21
CA ALA A 287 4.43 10.66 -6.05
C ALA A 287 3.59 10.35 -7.29
N THR A 288 4.26 10.09 -8.41
CA THR A 288 3.61 9.52 -9.59
C THR A 288 2.99 8.16 -9.22
N PRO A 289 1.74 7.87 -9.64
CA PRO A 289 1.13 6.57 -9.43
C PRO A 289 2.04 5.44 -9.91
N VAL A 290 2.37 4.57 -8.96
CA VAL A 290 3.31 3.48 -9.16
C VAL A 290 2.59 2.39 -9.95
N ASP A 291 1.39 2.00 -9.50
CA ASP A 291 0.52 1.00 -10.14
C ASP A 291 -0.74 1.67 -10.70
N VAL A 292 -1.05 1.46 -11.98
CA VAL A 292 -2.24 2.02 -12.64
C VAL A 292 -2.86 0.96 -13.55
N ASP A 293 -4.01 0.42 -13.15
CA ASP A 293 -4.81 -0.48 -13.97
C ASP A 293 -6.14 0.19 -14.30
N GLU A 294 -6.53 0.22 -15.58
CA GLU A 294 -7.88 0.67 -15.96
C GLU A 294 -8.92 -0.38 -15.56
N LEU A 295 -9.97 0.07 -14.89
CA LEU A 295 -11.04 -0.78 -14.36
C LEU A 295 -12.31 -0.58 -15.18
N VAL A 296 -12.94 -1.70 -15.54
CA VAL A 296 -14.21 -1.68 -16.28
C VAL A 296 -15.37 -1.46 -15.31
N CYS A 297 -16.09 -0.34 -15.48
CA CYS A 297 -17.37 -0.14 -14.83
C CYS A 297 -18.49 -0.77 -15.67
N GLY A 298 -18.92 -1.98 -15.29
CA GLY A 298 -20.01 -2.68 -15.98
C GLY A 298 -21.39 -2.05 -15.77
N LEU A 299 -22.41 -2.62 -16.43
CA LEU A 299 -23.82 -2.18 -16.32
C LEU A 299 -24.38 -2.20 -14.89
N GLY A 300 -23.76 -2.96 -13.99
CA GLY A 300 -24.11 -2.98 -12.56
C GLY A 300 -23.72 -1.71 -11.81
N GLY A 301 -22.95 -0.81 -12.41
CA GLY A 301 -22.50 0.43 -11.79
C GLY A 301 -21.53 0.21 -10.64
N VAL A 302 -20.85 -0.94 -10.57
CA VAL A 302 -19.89 -1.24 -9.51
C VAL A 302 -18.51 -1.46 -10.11
N VAL A 303 -17.52 -0.82 -9.52
CA VAL A 303 -16.09 -1.03 -9.79
C VAL A 303 -15.43 -1.53 -8.51
N SER A 304 -14.45 -2.41 -8.64
CA SER A 304 -13.73 -2.98 -7.50
C SER A 304 -12.24 -3.07 -7.79
N ALA A 305 -11.44 -2.80 -6.78
CA ALA A 305 -9.99 -2.98 -6.82
C ALA A 305 -9.52 -3.69 -5.57
N TYR A 306 -8.66 -4.68 -5.77
CA TYR A 306 -8.03 -5.45 -4.71
C TYR A 306 -6.52 -5.19 -4.70
N PHE A 307 -5.98 -5.03 -3.50
CA PHE A 307 -4.57 -4.87 -3.22
C PHE A 307 -4.18 -5.88 -2.13
N GLY A 308 -3.23 -6.77 -2.44
CA GLY A 308 -2.64 -7.68 -1.46
C GLY A 308 -1.32 -7.12 -0.94
N ASP A 309 -1.02 -7.37 0.34
CA ASP A 309 0.23 -7.00 1.01
C ASP A 309 0.62 -5.53 0.76
N VAL A 310 -0.33 -4.64 1.06
CA VAL A 310 -0.21 -3.20 0.84
C VAL A 310 0.83 -2.62 1.79
N GLY A 311 1.88 -2.00 1.25
CA GLY A 311 2.85 -1.24 2.04
C GLY A 311 2.38 0.17 2.40
N PRO A 312 3.19 0.95 3.14
CA PRO A 312 2.91 2.36 3.38
C PRO A 312 2.74 3.13 2.07
N GLY A 313 1.66 3.91 1.98
CA GLY A 313 1.30 4.62 0.74
C GLY A 313 -0.20 4.92 0.67
N ILE A 314 -0.68 5.20 -0.54
CA ILE A 314 -2.07 5.55 -0.81
C ILE A 314 -2.59 4.57 -1.86
N ALA A 315 -3.61 3.79 -1.52
CA ALA A 315 -4.23 2.84 -2.43
C ALA A 315 -5.70 3.20 -2.67
N GLY A 316 -6.19 3.06 -3.90
CA GLY A 316 -7.57 3.43 -4.20
C GLY A 316 -8.01 3.25 -5.64
N ILE A 317 -9.16 3.83 -5.93
CA ILE A 317 -9.71 3.96 -7.27
C ILE A 317 -9.89 5.44 -7.57
N ALA A 318 -9.19 5.93 -8.58
CA ALA A 318 -9.43 7.23 -9.17
C ALA A 318 -10.58 7.17 -10.19
N VAL A 319 -11.34 8.25 -10.29
CA VAL A 319 -12.51 8.37 -11.16
C VAL A 319 -12.37 9.61 -12.04
N GLU A 320 -12.54 9.41 -13.35
CA GLU A 320 -12.66 10.49 -14.32
C GLU A 320 -14.13 10.61 -14.76
N TRP A 321 -14.64 11.84 -14.75
CA TRP A 321 -15.99 12.17 -15.16
C TRP A 321 -16.02 12.75 -16.58
N SER A 322 -17.17 12.60 -17.26
CA SER A 322 -17.45 13.30 -18.52
C SER A 322 -17.99 14.71 -18.35
#